data_AF-A0A0E2AJG4-F1
#
_entry.id   AF-A0A0E2AJG4-F1
#
_cell.length_a   1.000
_cell.length_b   1.000
_cell.length_c   1.000
_cell.angle_alpha   90.00
_cell.angle_beta   90.00
_cell.angle_gamma   90.00
#
_symmetry.space_group_name_H-M   'P 1'
#
loop_
_entity.id
_entity.type
_entity.pdbx_description
1 polymer ?
#
loop_
_entity_poly.entity_id
_entity_poly.type
_entity_poly.pdbx_seq_one_letter_code
_entity_poly.pdbx_strand_id
1 'polypeptide(L)'
;MKQKGVEKLTCFLRVSPSVKYRLDINSGTQSNNAYISQMMEYFEVSGLTPQQITKQPIVQIQKRMEDVIKILRSYERDYFKPDREKESKDGKFAEDYAQLMNELRDLKDENRKLKERLQADDLHTQDAAVYQDKLKRLGDLLKYQLDPEKFPRIKYSDDVRVPVNTLQLLIKKINEEYVL
;
A
#
# COMPACT_ATOMS: atom_id res chain seq x y z
N MET A 1 40.13 -17.37 39.97
CA MET A 1 40.02 -15.97 40.43
C MET A 1 41.31 -15.26 40.04
N LYS A 2 41.29 -14.39 39.02
CA LYS A 2 42.48 -13.62 38.64
C LYS A 2 42.70 -12.54 39.69
N GLN A 3 43.83 -12.60 40.41
CA GLN A 3 44.25 -11.54 41.33
C GLN A 3 44.43 -10.25 40.52
N LYS A 4 43.63 -9.22 40.80
CA LYS A 4 43.88 -7.86 40.31
C LYS A 4 45.21 -7.41 40.93
N GLY A 5 46.24 -7.29 40.09
CA GLY A 5 47.53 -6.72 40.50
C GLY A 5 47.31 -5.33 41.11
N VAL A 6 48.03 -5.02 42.18
CA VAL A 6 47.96 -3.72 42.86
C VAL A 6 48.48 -2.65 41.89
N GLU A 7 47.58 -1.85 41.35
CA GLU A 7 47.89 -0.75 40.44
C GLU A 7 48.76 0.28 41.17
N LYS A 8 49.99 0.49 40.69
CA LYS A 8 50.90 1.49 41.25
C LYS A 8 50.51 2.88 40.71
N LEU A 9 50.25 3.82 41.61
CA LEU A 9 50.01 5.22 41.24
C LEU A 9 51.29 5.82 40.67
N THR A 10 51.22 6.33 39.44
CA THR A 10 52.36 6.94 38.73
C THR A 10 52.36 8.47 38.81
N CYS A 11 51.19 9.10 38.97
CA CYS A 11 51.05 10.56 39.08
C CYS A 11 49.79 10.96 39.86
N PHE A 12 49.74 12.21 40.32
CA PHE A 12 48.59 12.80 41.02
C PHE A 12 48.01 13.96 40.21
N LEU A 13 46.70 13.93 39.97
CA LEU A 13 45.97 15.03 39.36
C LEU A 13 45.42 15.97 40.44
N ARG A 14 45.67 17.27 40.29
CA ARG A 14 45.04 18.30 41.13
C ARG A 14 43.73 18.72 40.50
N VAL A 15 42.70 18.84 41.34
CA VAL A 15 41.36 19.27 40.94
C VAL A 15 40.88 20.40 41.84
N SER A 16 39.91 21.19 41.39
CA SER A 16 39.30 22.23 42.22
C SER A 16 38.49 21.62 43.39
N PRO A 17 38.27 22.36 44.48
CA PRO A 17 37.48 21.87 45.62
C PRO A 17 36.08 21.40 45.22
N SER A 18 35.42 22.13 44.32
CA SER A 18 34.09 21.76 43.80
C SER A 18 34.12 20.44 43.03
N VAL A 19 35.16 20.19 42.23
CA VAL A 19 35.31 18.92 41.50
C VAL A 19 35.58 17.77 42.47
N LYS A 20 36.43 17.99 43.48
CA LYS A 20 36.69 17.00 44.53
C LYS A 20 35.41 16.62 45.28
N TYR A 21 34.61 17.61 45.69
CA TYR A 21 33.35 17.38 46.38
C TYR A 21 32.38 16.51 45.57
N ARG A 22 32.21 16.80 44.27
CA ARG A 22 31.37 15.98 43.38
C ARG A 22 31.91 14.56 43.21
N LEU A 23 33.23 14.40 43.10
CA LEU A 23 33.86 13.09 43.01
C LEU A 23 33.60 12.26 44.27
N ASP A 24 33.76 12.85 45.45
CA ASP A 24 33.56 12.17 46.73
C ASP A 24 32.09 11.76 46.95
N ILE A 25 31.13 12.58 46.51
CA ILE A 25 29.70 12.21 46.54
C ILE A 25 29.42 11.05 45.58
N ASN A 26 29.91 11.16 44.35
CA ASN A 26 29.50 10.24 43.30
C ASN A 26 30.25 8.91 43.31
N SER A 27 31.48 8.87 43.82
CA SER A 27 32.24 7.63 43.98
C SER A 27 31.63 6.74 45.07
N GLY A 28 30.89 7.31 46.03
CA GLY A 28 30.20 6.54 47.07
C GLY A 28 31.20 5.75 47.92
N THR A 29 31.25 4.42 47.74
CA THR A 29 32.13 3.53 48.51
C THR A 29 33.39 3.10 47.76
N GLN A 30 33.53 3.43 46.47
CA GLN A 30 34.71 3.08 45.68
C GLN A 30 35.73 4.23 45.71
N SER A 31 36.98 3.93 45.38
CA SER A 31 38.01 4.96 45.27
C SER A 31 37.71 5.91 44.10
N ASN A 32 38.16 7.16 44.20
CA ASN A 32 38.00 8.13 43.11
C ASN A 32 38.64 7.64 41.81
N ASN A 33 39.77 6.91 41.87
CA ASN A 33 40.37 6.30 40.68
C ASN A 33 39.46 5.25 40.04
N ALA A 34 38.88 4.34 40.83
CA ALA A 34 37.97 3.32 40.31
C ALA A 34 36.72 3.95 39.69
N TYR A 35 36.18 4.99 40.34
CA TYR A 35 35.03 5.73 39.82
C TYR A 35 35.35 6.45 38.51
N ILE A 36 36.53 7.09 38.40
CA ILE A 36 36.98 7.74 37.16
C ILE A 36 37.17 6.72 36.04
N SER A 37 37.80 5.57 36.30
CA SER A 37 37.93 4.52 35.29
C SER A 37 36.57 4.03 34.79
N GLN A 38 35.59 3.87 35.69
CA GLN A 38 34.23 3.50 35.33
C GLN A 38 33.53 4.58 34.48
N MET A 39 33.78 5.87 34.73
CA MET A 39 33.27 6.97 33.89
C MET A 39 33.84 6.93 32.48
N MET A 40 35.14 6.67 32.36
CA MET A 40 35.80 6.56 31.06
C MET A 40 35.24 5.38 30.27
N GLU A 41 35.17 4.20 30.87
CA GLU A 41 34.63 2.99 30.23
C GLU A 41 33.16 3.17 29.80
N TYR A 42 32.32 3.78 30.66
CA TYR A 42 30.93 4.07 30.31
C TYR A 42 30.84 4.99 29.08
N PHE A 43 31.66 6.04 29.02
CA PHE A 43 31.66 6.96 27.89
C PHE A 43 32.16 6.29 26.61
N GLU A 44 33.21 5.47 26.69
CA GLU A 44 33.75 4.71 25.55
C GLU A 44 32.73 3.71 24.97
N VAL A 45 31.94 3.05 25.83
CA VAL A 45 30.95 2.05 25.38
C VAL A 45 29.65 2.70 24.89
N SER A 46 29.17 3.76 25.57
CA SER A 46 27.84 4.32 25.31
C SER A 46 27.83 5.58 24.44
N GLY A 47 28.94 6.31 24.33
CA GLY A 47 29.00 7.64 23.70
C GLY A 47 28.23 8.74 24.46
N LEU A 48 27.72 8.45 25.66
CA LEU A 48 26.92 9.37 26.46
C LEU A 48 27.72 9.95 27.62
N THR A 49 27.56 11.26 27.87
CA THR A 49 28.16 11.91 29.04
C THR A 49 27.64 11.28 30.33
N PRO A 50 28.50 10.75 31.22
CA PRO A 50 28.06 10.15 32.47
C PRO A 50 27.51 11.23 33.41
N GLN A 51 26.19 11.43 33.43
CA GLN A 51 25.55 12.42 34.32
C GLN A 51 25.46 11.89 35.76
N GLN A 52 25.19 10.59 35.92
CA GLN A 52 25.27 9.84 37.17
C GLN A 52 25.57 8.37 36.83
N ILE A 53 26.74 7.85 37.21
CA ILE A 53 26.92 6.39 37.23
C ILE A 53 26.15 5.86 38.43
N THR A 54 24.84 5.75 38.30
CA THR A 54 24.06 4.90 39.20
C THR A 54 24.63 3.49 39.04
N LYS A 55 24.85 2.76 40.15
CA LYS A 55 25.50 1.44 40.11
C LYS A 55 24.77 0.40 39.26
N GLN A 56 23.57 0.66 38.73
CA GLN A 56 22.80 -0.35 38.01
C GLN A 56 21.80 0.24 36.98
N PRO A 57 22.22 0.95 35.91
CA PRO A 57 21.35 1.18 34.76
C PRO A 57 20.79 -0.15 34.23
N ILE A 58 21.57 -1.23 34.34
CA ILE A 58 21.18 -2.60 33.97
C ILE A 58 19.99 -3.09 34.82
N VAL A 59 19.96 -2.89 36.14
CA VAL A 59 18.84 -3.38 36.99
C VAL A 59 17.56 -2.60 36.71
N GLN A 60 17.65 -1.30 36.43
CA GLN A 60 16.48 -0.52 36.04
C GLN A 60 15.93 -0.99 34.68
N ILE A 61 16.81 -1.30 33.73
CA ILE A 61 16.44 -1.87 32.44
C ILE A 61 15.82 -3.26 32.62
N GLN A 62 16.41 -4.13 33.46
CA GLN A 62 15.89 -5.46 33.76
C GLN A 62 14.48 -5.40 34.37
N LYS A 63 14.25 -4.53 35.36
CA LYS A 63 12.92 -4.33 35.96
C LYS A 63 11.90 -3.85 34.93
N ARG A 64 12.27 -2.87 34.10
CA ARG A 64 11.38 -2.38 33.01
C ARG A 64 11.10 -3.48 31.99
N MET A 65 12.08 -4.33 31.69
CA MET A 65 11.92 -5.44 30.75
C MET A 65 11.02 -6.54 31.33
N GLU A 66 11.13 -6.85 32.63
CA GLU A 66 10.20 -7.74 33.33
C GLU A 66 8.76 -7.23 33.31
N ASP A 67 8.57 -5.93 33.52
CA ASP A 67 7.24 -5.29 33.46
C ASP A 67 6.64 -5.39 32.06
N VAL A 68 7.43 -5.14 31.01
CA VAL A 68 7.02 -5.33 29.61
C VAL A 68 6.65 -6.78 29.33
N ILE A 69 7.44 -7.76 29.81
CA ILE A 69 7.15 -9.19 29.64
C ILE A 69 5.83 -9.56 30.33
N LYS A 70 5.56 -9.04 31.54
CA LYS A 70 4.29 -9.29 32.24
C LYS A 70 3.09 -8.75 31.47
N ILE A 71 3.20 -7.54 30.92
CA ILE A 71 2.17 -6.93 30.08
C ILE A 71 1.95 -7.80 28.83
N LEU A 72 3.01 -8.18 28.11
CA LEU A 72 2.86 -9.01 26.92
C LEU A 72 2.21 -10.37 27.24
N ARG A 73 2.59 -11.01 28.35
CA ARG A 73 1.96 -12.26 28.80
C ARG A 73 0.51 -12.10 29.23
N SER A 74 0.12 -10.96 29.83
CA SER A 74 -1.30 -10.69 30.12
C SER A 74 -2.07 -10.49 28.83
N TYR A 75 -1.55 -9.69 27.89
CA TYR A 75 -2.18 -9.52 26.58
C TYR A 75 -2.32 -10.84 25.82
N GLU A 76 -1.29 -11.70 25.84
CA GLU A 76 -1.35 -13.03 25.24
C GLU A 76 -2.46 -13.89 25.85
N ARG A 77 -2.63 -13.86 27.17
CA ARG A 77 -3.70 -14.61 27.85
C ARG A 77 -5.09 -14.03 27.65
N ASP A 78 -5.22 -12.71 27.68
CA ASP A 78 -6.53 -12.06 27.77
C ASP A 78 -7.13 -11.78 26.38
N TYR A 79 -6.29 -11.59 25.36
CA TYR A 79 -6.74 -11.26 24.00
C TYR A 79 -6.39 -12.34 22.98
N PHE A 80 -5.14 -12.82 22.95
CA PHE A 80 -4.69 -13.71 21.86
C PHE A 80 -5.05 -15.19 22.08
N LYS A 81 -5.01 -15.70 23.31
CA LYS A 81 -5.40 -17.09 23.62
C LYS A 81 -6.87 -17.38 23.35
N PRO A 82 -7.84 -16.55 23.76
CA PRO A 82 -9.24 -16.80 23.47
C PRO A 82 -9.53 -16.86 21.96
N ASP A 83 -8.90 -16.01 21.16
CA ASP A 83 -9.06 -16.03 19.70
C ASP A 83 -8.44 -17.28 19.07
N ARG A 84 -7.23 -17.68 19.51
CA ARG A 84 -6.62 -18.95 19.07
C ARG A 84 -7.41 -20.19 19.50
N GLU A 85 -8.00 -20.16 20.69
CA GLU A 85 -8.84 -21.26 21.19
C GLU A 85 -10.22 -21.30 20.51
N LYS A 86 -10.76 -20.16 20.07
CA LYS A 86 -11.95 -20.11 19.19
C LYS A 86 -11.64 -20.71 17.81
N GLU A 87 -10.53 -20.32 17.18
CA GLU A 87 -10.06 -20.90 15.91
C GLU A 87 -9.84 -22.41 16.00
N SER A 88 -9.39 -22.91 17.17
CA SER A 88 -9.11 -24.33 17.38
C SER A 88 -10.34 -25.17 17.73
N LYS A 89 -11.42 -24.57 18.24
CA LYS A 89 -12.65 -25.28 18.66
C LYS A 89 -13.74 -25.28 17.59
N ASP A 90 -13.74 -24.30 16.69
CA ASP A 90 -14.66 -24.26 15.56
C ASP A 90 -14.01 -24.88 14.31
N GLY A 91 -14.10 -26.21 14.18
CA GLY A 91 -13.74 -26.93 12.94
C GLY A 91 -14.46 -26.41 11.69
N LYS A 92 -15.52 -25.60 11.88
CA LYS A 92 -16.20 -24.83 10.84
C LYS A 92 -15.27 -23.89 10.07
N PHE A 93 -14.28 -23.26 10.70
CA PHE A 93 -13.42 -22.31 9.96
C PHE A 93 -12.58 -23.00 8.88
N ALA A 94 -12.12 -24.22 9.17
CA ALA A 94 -11.38 -25.03 8.20
C ALA A 94 -12.28 -25.53 7.06
N GLU A 95 -13.52 -25.92 7.38
CA GLU A 95 -14.53 -26.32 6.39
C GLU A 95 -14.96 -25.14 5.50
N ASP A 96 -15.24 -23.98 6.10
CA ASP A 96 -15.62 -22.75 5.40
C ASP A 96 -14.47 -22.26 4.50
N TYR A 97 -13.21 -22.38 4.97
CA TYR A 97 -12.04 -22.07 4.15
C TYR A 97 -11.88 -23.04 2.98
N ALA A 98 -12.09 -24.34 3.20
CA ALA A 98 -12.04 -25.33 2.12
C ALA A 98 -13.15 -25.09 1.08
N GLN A 99 -14.35 -24.75 1.53
CA GLN A 99 -15.47 -24.40 0.66
C GLN A 99 -15.16 -23.15 -0.18
N LEU A 100 -14.65 -22.08 0.44
CA LEU A 100 -14.25 -20.85 -0.26
C LEU A 100 -13.16 -21.11 -1.32
N MET A 101 -12.19 -21.96 -1.00
CA MET A 101 -11.13 -22.32 -1.95
C MET A 101 -11.64 -23.12 -3.15
N ASN A 102 -12.68 -23.94 -2.95
CA ASN A 102 -13.35 -24.65 -4.04
C ASN A 102 -14.16 -23.67 -4.90
N GLU A 103 -14.95 -22.78 -4.30
CA GLU A 103 -15.71 -21.75 -5.03
C GLU A 103 -14.80 -20.83 -5.86
N LEU A 104 -13.65 -20.41 -5.31
CA LEU A 104 -12.66 -19.63 -6.04
C LEU A 104 -12.07 -20.38 -7.25
N ARG A 105 -11.92 -21.70 -7.15
CA ARG A 105 -11.44 -22.53 -8.25
C ARG A 105 -12.48 -22.58 -9.37
N ASP A 106 -13.74 -22.84 -9.01
CA ASP A 106 -14.84 -22.93 -9.96
C ASP A 106 -15.07 -21.59 -10.67
N LEU A 107 -15.09 -20.49 -9.92
CA LEU A 107 -15.19 -19.12 -10.47
C LEU A 107 -14.03 -18.77 -11.39
N LYS A 108 -12.82 -19.26 -11.10
CA LYS A 108 -11.65 -19.04 -11.97
C LYS A 108 -11.80 -19.81 -13.29
N ASP A 109 -12.32 -21.03 -13.24
CA ASP A 109 -12.59 -21.84 -14.43
C ASP A 109 -13.74 -21.28 -15.27
N GLU A 110 -14.81 -20.80 -14.64
CA GLU A 110 -15.89 -20.09 -15.32
C GLU A 110 -15.39 -18.80 -15.97
N ASN A 111 -14.59 -18.00 -15.26
CA ASN A 111 -13.99 -16.79 -15.84
C ASN A 111 -13.08 -17.11 -17.04
N ARG A 112 -12.34 -18.22 -17.00
CA ARG A 112 -11.55 -18.66 -18.16
C ARG A 112 -12.47 -18.96 -19.36
N LYS A 113 -13.53 -19.75 -19.15
CA LYS A 113 -14.51 -20.09 -20.19
C LYS A 113 -15.23 -18.84 -20.74
N LEU A 114 -15.60 -17.90 -19.88
CA LEU A 114 -16.24 -16.65 -20.29
C LEU A 114 -15.30 -15.79 -21.13
N LYS A 115 -14.02 -15.68 -20.75
CA LYS A 115 -13.01 -14.97 -21.55
C LYS A 115 -12.81 -15.63 -22.92
N GLU A 116 -12.77 -16.95 -22.99
CA GLU A 116 -12.67 -17.70 -24.25
C GLU A 116 -13.90 -17.46 -25.14
N ARG A 117 -15.11 -17.45 -24.55
CA ARG A 117 -16.35 -17.12 -25.27
C ARG A 117 -16.36 -15.68 -25.78
N LEU A 118 -15.95 -14.72 -24.96
CA LEU A 118 -15.84 -13.32 -25.39
C LEU A 118 -14.84 -13.15 -26.54
N GLN A 119 -13.71 -13.86 -26.52
CA GLN A 119 -12.76 -13.84 -27.63
C GLN A 119 -13.31 -14.52 -28.89
N ALA A 120 -14.13 -15.56 -28.73
CA ALA A 120 -14.81 -16.22 -29.85
C ALA A 120 -15.93 -15.34 -30.44
N ASP A 121 -16.67 -14.63 -29.59
CA ASP A 121 -17.68 -13.65 -30.01
C ASP A 121 -17.04 -12.41 -30.65
N ASP A 122 -15.86 -11.98 -30.18
CA ASP A 122 -15.04 -10.98 -30.86
C ASP A 122 -14.59 -11.47 -32.25
N LEU A 123 -14.41 -12.78 -32.45
CA LEU A 123 -14.18 -13.38 -33.78
C LEU A 123 -15.45 -13.33 -34.67
N HIS A 124 -16.64 -13.33 -34.06
CA HIS A 124 -17.94 -13.11 -34.73
C HIS A 124 -18.19 -11.63 -35.10
N THR A 125 -17.31 -10.70 -34.70
CA THR A 125 -17.28 -9.29 -35.15
C THR A 125 -17.07 -9.13 -36.68
N GLN A 126 -16.88 -10.24 -37.40
CA GLN A 126 -17.06 -10.31 -38.85
C GLN A 126 -18.42 -9.73 -39.28
N ASP A 127 -19.47 -9.88 -38.45
CA ASP A 127 -20.77 -9.26 -38.69
C ASP A 127 -20.73 -7.74 -38.54
N ALA A 128 -19.98 -7.18 -37.59
CA ALA A 128 -19.88 -5.73 -37.40
C ALA A 128 -19.24 -5.03 -38.62
N ALA A 129 -18.21 -5.64 -39.22
CA ALA A 129 -17.62 -5.14 -40.47
C ALA A 129 -18.62 -5.21 -41.64
N VAL A 130 -19.42 -6.28 -41.72
CA VAL A 130 -20.48 -6.43 -42.73
C VAL A 130 -21.60 -5.41 -42.52
N TYR A 131 -21.98 -5.12 -41.27
CA TYR A 131 -22.98 -4.09 -40.94
C TYR A 131 -22.46 -2.69 -41.22
N GLN A 132 -21.19 -2.39 -40.93
CA GLN A 132 -20.55 -1.13 -41.31
C GLN A 132 -20.53 -0.95 -42.84
N ASP A 133 -20.17 -1.99 -43.60
CA ASP A 133 -20.18 -1.91 -45.06
C ASP A 133 -21.59 -1.71 -45.63
N LYS A 134 -22.61 -2.39 -45.07
CA LYS A 134 -24.03 -2.17 -45.44
C LYS A 134 -24.50 -0.75 -45.14
N LEU A 135 -24.16 -0.21 -43.98
CA LEU A 135 -24.50 1.15 -43.58
C LEU A 135 -23.82 2.18 -44.50
N LYS A 136 -22.54 1.96 -44.83
CA LYS A 136 -21.79 2.80 -45.75
C LYS A 136 -22.42 2.83 -47.15
N ARG A 137 -22.74 1.65 -47.70
CA ARG A 137 -23.45 1.54 -48.99
C ARG A 137 -24.81 2.23 -48.97
N LEU A 138 -25.54 2.15 -47.86
CA LEU A 138 -26.83 2.82 -47.70
C LEU A 138 -26.68 4.34 -47.63
N GLY A 139 -25.66 4.84 -46.91
CA GLY A 139 -25.30 6.25 -46.90
C GLY A 139 -24.93 6.80 -48.28
N ASP A 140 -24.14 6.05 -49.04
CA ASP A 140 -23.77 6.42 -50.42
C ASP A 140 -24.97 6.42 -51.37
N LEU A 141 -25.88 5.45 -51.22
CA LEU A 141 -27.12 5.39 -52.00
C LEU A 141 -28.04 6.57 -51.69
N LEU A 142 -28.19 6.94 -50.41
CA LEU A 142 -28.97 8.12 -50.02
C LEU A 142 -28.35 9.41 -50.59
N LYS A 143 -27.03 9.56 -50.51
CA LYS A 143 -26.33 10.71 -51.12
C LYS A 143 -26.57 10.78 -52.63
N TYR A 144 -26.55 9.65 -53.32
CA TYR A 144 -26.81 9.58 -54.76
C TYR A 144 -28.27 9.92 -55.10
N GLN A 145 -29.25 9.44 -54.34
CA GLN A 145 -30.67 9.70 -54.60
C GLN A 145 -31.08 11.14 -54.24
N LEU A 146 -30.48 11.70 -53.19
CA LEU A 146 -30.76 13.05 -52.70
C LEU A 146 -29.85 14.11 -53.32
N ASP A 147 -29.12 13.77 -54.39
CA ASP A 147 -28.27 14.68 -55.13
C ASP A 147 -29.10 15.85 -55.70
N PRO A 148 -28.91 17.09 -55.19
CA PRO A 148 -29.67 18.24 -55.61
C PRO A 148 -29.59 18.55 -57.11
N GLU A 149 -28.55 18.09 -57.81
CA GLU A 149 -28.37 18.31 -59.24
C GLU A 149 -29.32 17.47 -60.10
N LYS A 150 -29.83 16.36 -59.56
CA LYS A 150 -30.81 15.50 -60.24
C LYS A 150 -32.24 16.01 -60.14
N PHE A 151 -32.48 16.98 -59.25
CA PHE A 151 -33.81 17.56 -59.09
C PHE A 151 -34.01 18.73 -60.07
N PRO A 152 -35.16 18.79 -60.76
CA PRO A 152 -35.49 19.91 -61.63
C PRO A 152 -35.47 21.24 -60.85
N ARG A 153 -34.65 22.21 -61.31
CA ARG A 153 -34.61 23.57 -60.74
C ARG A 153 -35.82 24.36 -61.26
N ILE A 154 -36.90 24.40 -60.49
CA ILE A 154 -38.14 25.09 -60.88
C ILE A 154 -38.34 26.34 -60.00
N LYS A 155 -38.84 27.42 -60.59
CA LYS A 155 -39.17 28.67 -59.89
C LYS A 155 -40.40 28.43 -59.01
N TYR A 156 -40.33 28.88 -57.75
CA TYR A 156 -41.34 28.72 -56.70
C TYR A 156 -42.79 28.80 -57.21
N SER A 157 -43.47 27.65 -57.28
CA SER A 157 -44.93 27.56 -57.37
C SER A 157 -45.43 26.48 -56.41
N ASP A 158 -46.66 26.67 -55.92
CA ASP A 158 -47.32 26.09 -54.72
C ASP A 158 -47.45 24.55 -54.57
N ASP A 159 -46.57 23.75 -55.18
CA ASP A 159 -46.52 22.33 -54.86
C ASP A 159 -45.68 22.08 -53.60
N VAL A 160 -46.14 21.18 -52.74
CA VAL A 160 -45.42 20.66 -51.57
C VAL A 160 -44.08 20.07 -52.04
N ARG A 161 -43.01 20.87 -52.00
CA ARG A 161 -41.68 20.47 -52.47
C ARG A 161 -40.61 20.86 -51.46
N VAL A 162 -39.69 19.92 -51.22
CA VAL A 162 -38.57 20.07 -50.28
C VAL A 162 -37.53 21.03 -50.87
N PRO A 163 -37.23 22.16 -50.22
CA PRO A 163 -36.20 23.08 -50.69
C PRO A 163 -34.82 22.41 -50.76
N VAL A 164 -34.02 22.77 -51.77
CA VAL A 164 -32.65 22.24 -51.96
C VAL A 164 -31.79 22.40 -50.69
N ASN A 165 -31.94 23.53 -49.98
CA ASN A 165 -31.23 23.80 -48.74
C ASN A 165 -31.57 22.78 -47.64
N THR A 166 -32.81 22.27 -47.60
CA THR A 166 -33.25 21.26 -46.65
C THR A 166 -32.59 19.90 -46.94
N LEU A 167 -32.44 19.54 -48.22
CA LEU A 167 -31.70 18.33 -48.61
C LEU A 167 -30.21 18.45 -48.28
N GLN A 168 -29.61 19.60 -48.53
CA GLN A 168 -28.21 19.86 -48.18
C GLN A 168 -27.98 19.79 -46.66
N LEU A 169 -28.89 20.33 -45.85
CA LEU A 169 -28.82 20.25 -44.39
C LEU A 169 -28.96 18.80 -43.90
N LEU A 170 -29.84 18.01 -44.52
CA LEU A 170 -30.00 16.58 -44.22
C LEU A 170 -28.73 15.79 -44.53
N ILE A 171 -28.14 16.01 -45.71
CA ILE A 171 -26.86 15.38 -46.10
C ILE A 171 -25.75 15.77 -45.12
N LYS A 172 -25.70 17.05 -44.72
CA LYS A 172 -24.72 17.54 -43.73
C LYS A 172 -24.90 16.84 -42.38
N LYS A 173 -26.13 16.75 -41.85
CA LYS A 173 -26.42 16.05 -40.60
C LYS A 173 -26.05 14.57 -40.66
N ILE A 174 -26.35 13.89 -41.77
CA ILE A 174 -25.95 12.50 -41.97
C ILE A 174 -24.42 12.35 -41.87
N ASN A 175 -23.65 13.27 -42.46
CA ASN A 175 -22.19 13.21 -42.40
C ASN A 175 -21.62 13.56 -41.01
N GLU A 176 -22.25 14.46 -40.26
CA GLU A 176 -21.77 14.93 -38.94
C GLU A 176 -22.16 13.98 -37.80
N GLU A 177 -23.39 13.44 -37.81
CA GLU A 177 -23.93 12.62 -36.71
C GLU A 177 -23.71 11.12 -36.93
N TYR A 178 -23.68 10.66 -38.18
CA TYR A 178 -23.55 9.25 -38.55
C TYR A 178 -22.24 9.01 -39.30
N VAL A 179 -21.11 9.40 -38.70
CA VAL A 179 -19.77 9.12 -39.22
C VAL A 179 -19.63 7.60 -39.44
N LEU A 180 -19.76 7.20 -40.70
CA LEU A 180 -19.43 5.87 -41.22
C LEU A 180 -18.05 5.90 -41.87
#